data_AF-Q9D146-F1
#
_entry.id   AF-Q9D146-F1
#
_cell.length_a   1.000
_cell.length_b   1.000
_cell.length_c   1.000
_cell.angle_alpha   90.00
_cell.angle_beta   90.00
_cell.angle_gamma   90.00
#
_symmetry.space_group_name_H-M   'P 1'
#
loop_
_entity.id
_entity.type
_entity.pdbx_description
1 polymer ?
#
loop_
_entity_poly.entity_id
_entity_poly.type
_entity_poly.pdbx_seq_one_letter_code
_entity_poly.pdbx_strand_id
1 'polypeptide(L)'
;MQVLAFLSQDRQLYQKTEILSLEKPLLLHTGMGRLCTLDESVSLAIMIERIKTHLKLSHLRLALGVGRTLESQVKVVALCAGSGGSVLQGVEADLYLTGEMSHHDVLDAASKGINVILCEHSNTERGFLSELQEMLGVHFENKINIILSETDRDPLRVV
;
A
#
# COMPACT_ATOMS: atom_id res chain seq x y z
N MET A 1 3.51 14.01 -30.07
CA MET A 1 3.31 13.78 -31.52
C MET A 1 3.78 14.91 -32.44
N GLN A 2 3.76 16.19 -32.04
CA GLN A 2 4.11 17.31 -32.95
C GLN A 2 5.59 17.39 -33.36
N VAL A 3 6.53 17.05 -32.47
CA VAL A 3 7.99 17.13 -32.74
C VAL A 3 8.43 16.09 -33.77
N LEU A 4 7.95 14.84 -33.66
CA LEU A 4 8.23 13.78 -34.64
C LEU A 4 7.67 14.11 -36.02
N ALA A 5 6.48 14.70 -36.09
CA ALA A 5 5.85 15.12 -37.34
C ALA A 5 6.56 16.32 -38.00
N PHE A 6 7.17 17.20 -37.20
CA PHE A 6 8.00 18.30 -37.70
C PHE A 6 9.33 17.77 -38.24
N LEU A 7 10.02 16.92 -37.48
CA LEU A 7 11.33 16.39 -37.87
C LEU A 7 11.24 15.40 -39.04
N SER A 8 10.12 14.71 -39.23
CA SER A 8 9.94 13.81 -40.39
C SER A 8 9.92 14.54 -41.74
N GLN A 9 9.69 15.86 -41.75
CA GLN A 9 9.75 16.69 -42.96
C GLN A 9 11.19 17.02 -43.38
N ASP A 10 12.17 16.87 -42.48
CA ASP A 10 13.59 17.10 -42.77
C ASP A 10 14.44 15.88 -42.37
N ARG A 11 14.69 15.03 -43.36
CA ARG A 11 15.37 13.74 -43.19
C ARG A 11 16.81 13.89 -42.66
N GLN A 12 17.47 15.02 -42.95
CA GLN A 12 18.84 15.26 -42.53
C GLN A 12 18.90 15.69 -41.06
N LEU A 13 17.92 16.47 -40.61
CA LEU A 13 17.76 16.83 -39.21
C LEU A 13 17.32 15.63 -38.36
N TYR A 14 16.37 14.83 -38.85
CA TYR A 14 15.89 13.65 -38.13
C TYR A 14 17.01 12.65 -37.82
N GLN A 15 17.92 12.41 -38.76
CA GLN A 15 19.06 11.51 -38.56
C GLN A 15 20.13 12.01 -37.60
N LYS A 16 20.09 13.30 -37.23
CA LYS A 16 21.07 13.95 -36.34
C LYS A 16 20.46 14.42 -35.02
N THR A 17 19.20 14.11 -34.76
CA THR A 17 18.47 14.58 -33.59
C THR A 17 18.07 13.40 -32.72
N GLU A 18 18.45 13.46 -31.44
CA GLU A 18 17.96 12.54 -30.42
C GLU A 18 16.75 13.17 -29.72
N ILE A 19 15.64 12.44 -29.63
CA ILE A 19 14.43 12.90 -28.97
C ILE A 19 14.27 12.12 -27.68
N LEU A 20 14.54 12.79 -26.56
CA LEU A 20 14.34 12.25 -25.23
C LEU A 20 12.98 12.74 -24.71
N SER A 21 12.12 11.80 -24.30
CA SER A 21 10.89 12.16 -23.60
C SER A 21 11.27 12.71 -22.23
N LEU A 22 10.87 13.95 -21.93
CA LEU A 22 11.04 14.51 -20.59
C LEU A 22 9.96 13.93 -19.69
N GLU A 23 10.35 13.00 -18.83
CA GLU A 23 9.50 12.58 -17.71
C GLU A 23 9.65 13.58 -16.56
N LYS A 24 8.55 13.83 -15.85
CA LYS A 24 8.63 14.62 -14.63
C LYS A 24 9.51 13.86 -13.63
N PRO A 25 10.43 14.54 -12.94
CA PRO A 25 11.20 13.89 -11.89
C PRO A 25 10.25 13.33 -10.83
N LEU A 26 10.61 12.17 -10.29
CA LEU A 26 9.87 11.57 -9.19
C LEU A 26 9.81 12.54 -8.02
N LEU A 27 8.63 12.71 -7.44
CA LEU A 27 8.47 13.44 -6.20
C LEU A 27 8.95 12.53 -5.06
N LEU A 28 10.09 12.90 -4.47
CA LEU A 28 10.64 12.18 -3.33
C LEU A 28 9.58 12.05 -2.24
N HIS A 29 9.59 10.91 -1.54
CA HIS A 29 8.64 10.60 -0.46
C HIS A 29 7.16 10.53 -0.87
N THR A 30 6.88 10.42 -2.17
CA THR A 30 5.51 10.34 -2.70
C THR A 30 5.32 9.03 -3.45
N GLY A 31 4.18 8.37 -3.22
CA GLY A 31 3.87 7.08 -3.84
C GLY A 31 2.93 6.22 -2.98
N MET A 32 2.38 5.19 -3.61
CA MET A 32 1.54 4.19 -2.96
C MET A 32 2.40 3.15 -2.23
N GLY A 33 1.90 2.70 -1.08
CA GLY A 33 2.55 1.68 -0.26
C GLY A 33 3.86 2.12 0.42
N ARG A 34 4.34 1.31 1.35
CA ARG A 34 5.61 1.50 2.07
C ARG A 34 6.31 0.16 2.23
N LEU A 35 7.64 0.18 2.14
CA LEU A 35 8.50 -0.93 2.53
C LEU A 35 9.23 -0.53 3.80
N CYS A 36 8.92 -1.19 4.90
CA CYS A 36 9.42 -0.85 6.23
C CYS A 36 10.30 -1.99 6.76
N THR A 37 11.43 -1.64 7.38
CA THR A 37 12.26 -2.58 8.12
C THR A 37 12.10 -2.27 9.60
N LEU A 38 11.71 -3.25 10.40
CA LEU A 38 11.65 -3.12 11.85
C LEU A 38 13.07 -3.10 12.44
N ASP A 39 13.26 -2.28 13.47
CA ASP A 39 14.52 -2.24 14.23
C ASP A 39 14.85 -3.61 14.81
N GLU A 40 13.84 -4.27 15.40
CA GLU A 40 13.90 -5.63 15.92
C GLU A 40 12.85 -6.52 15.24
N SER A 41 13.25 -7.73 14.88
CA SER A 41 12.29 -8.70 14.33
C SER A 41 11.32 -9.18 15.39
N VAL A 42 10.08 -9.43 14.99
CA VAL A 42 9.05 -9.99 15.87
C VAL A 42 8.44 -11.22 15.23
N SER A 43 7.84 -12.11 16.03
CA SER A 43 7.08 -13.23 15.46
C SER A 43 5.84 -12.73 14.73
N LEU A 44 5.41 -13.49 13.72
CA LEU A 44 4.17 -13.23 13.00
C LEU A 44 2.95 -13.19 13.95
N ALA A 45 2.93 -14.01 14.99
CA ALA A 45 1.90 -13.98 16.04
C ALA A 45 1.82 -12.60 16.73
N ILE A 46 2.97 -12.03 17.12
CA ILE A 46 3.02 -10.70 17.72
C ILE A 46 2.55 -9.64 16.73
N MET A 47 2.95 -9.76 15.46
CA MET A 47 2.54 -8.83 14.40
C MET A 47 1.02 -8.81 14.21
N ILE A 48 0.39 -9.99 14.18
CA ILE A 48 -1.07 -10.15 14.08
C ILE A 48 -1.78 -9.39 15.21
N GLU A 49 -1.34 -9.56 16.45
CA GLU A 49 -1.97 -8.91 17.61
C GLU A 49 -1.73 -7.40 17.62
N ARG A 50 -0.56 -6.93 17.18
CA ARG A 50 -0.30 -5.49 16.98
C ARG A 50 -1.23 -4.89 15.93
N ILE A 51 -1.40 -5.56 14.79
CA ILE A 51 -2.27 -5.09 13.70
C ILE A 51 -3.73 -5.05 14.15
N LYS A 52 -4.24 -6.12 14.78
CA LYS A 52 -5.59 -6.15 15.35
C LYS A 52 -5.81 -5.02 16.34
N THR A 53 -4.87 -4.80 17.24
CA THR A 53 -4.95 -3.74 18.25
C THR A 53 -4.97 -2.36 17.60
N HIS A 54 -4.07 -2.12 16.65
CA HIS A 54 -3.94 -0.84 15.95
C HIS A 54 -5.18 -0.50 15.12
N LEU A 55 -5.69 -1.47 14.34
CA LEU A 55 -6.87 -1.30 13.49
C LEU A 55 -8.19 -1.53 14.24
N LYS A 56 -8.14 -1.91 15.53
CA LYS A 56 -9.30 -2.24 16.36
C LYS A 56 -10.18 -3.34 15.76
N LEU A 57 -9.55 -4.39 15.21
CA LEU A 57 -10.20 -5.52 14.58
C LEU A 57 -10.16 -6.77 15.48
N SER A 58 -11.28 -7.50 15.56
CA SER A 58 -11.32 -8.81 16.23
C SER A 58 -10.72 -9.92 15.38
N HIS A 59 -10.87 -9.82 14.05
CA HIS A 59 -10.43 -10.81 13.09
C HIS A 59 -9.65 -10.16 11.95
N LEU A 60 -8.72 -10.93 11.39
CA LEU A 60 -8.02 -10.63 10.14
C LEU A 60 -7.86 -11.93 9.36
N ARG A 61 -7.51 -11.83 8.09
CA ARG A 61 -7.25 -13.00 7.23
C ARG A 61 -5.75 -13.16 7.06
N LEU A 62 -5.27 -14.38 7.24
CA LEU A 62 -3.86 -14.72 7.13
C LEU A 62 -3.66 -15.78 6.06
N ALA A 63 -2.69 -15.56 5.17
CA ALA A 63 -2.05 -16.61 4.40
C ALA A 63 -0.59 -16.73 4.86
N LEU A 64 -0.20 -17.95 5.24
CA LEU A 64 1.19 -18.23 5.60
C LEU A 64 2.01 -18.45 4.33
N GLY A 65 3.21 -17.87 4.31
CA GLY A 65 4.20 -18.22 3.31
C GLY A 65 4.57 -19.70 3.40
N VAL A 66 4.93 -20.32 2.28
CA VAL A 66 5.41 -21.71 2.26
C VAL A 66 6.60 -21.86 3.22
N GLY A 67 6.50 -22.84 4.13
CA GLY A 67 7.51 -23.09 5.16
C GLY A 67 7.49 -22.11 6.34
N ARG A 68 6.53 -21.19 6.40
CA ARG A 68 6.35 -20.24 7.52
C ARG A 68 5.33 -20.74 8.53
N THR A 69 5.48 -20.24 9.75
CA THR A 69 4.61 -20.52 10.91
C THR A 69 4.34 -19.21 11.65
N LEU A 70 3.45 -19.24 12.64
CA LEU A 70 3.19 -18.07 13.49
C LEU A 70 4.41 -17.61 14.30
N GLU A 71 5.39 -18.50 14.51
CA GLU A 71 6.66 -18.18 15.20
C GLU A 71 7.75 -17.65 14.26
N SER A 72 7.50 -17.68 12.94
CA SER A 72 8.44 -17.12 11.96
C SER A 72 8.65 -15.63 12.22
N GLN A 73 9.91 -15.22 12.13
CA GLN A 73 10.30 -13.83 12.35
C GLN A 73 9.92 -12.97 11.15
N VAL A 74 9.38 -11.78 11.44
CA VAL A 74 9.05 -10.73 10.50
C VAL A 74 9.94 -9.54 10.81
N LYS A 75 10.71 -9.09 9.82
CA LYS A 75 11.55 -7.89 9.90
C LYS A 75 11.22 -6.88 8.81
N VAL A 76 11.01 -7.35 7.59
CA VAL A 76 10.66 -6.50 6.44
C VAL A 76 9.18 -6.64 6.13
N VAL A 77 8.46 -5.52 6.13
CA VAL A 77 7.01 -5.46 5.87
C VAL A 77 6.75 -4.55 4.68
N ALA A 78 6.13 -5.09 3.63
CA ALA A 78 5.58 -4.30 2.54
C ALA A 78 4.09 -4.07 2.81
N LEU A 79 3.65 -2.81 2.78
CA LEU A 79 2.27 -2.47 3.15
C LEU A 79 1.65 -1.45 2.21
N CYS A 80 0.36 -1.59 1.97
CA CYS A 80 -0.45 -0.64 1.21
C CYS A 80 -1.88 -0.70 1.72
N ALA A 81 -2.42 0.40 2.24
CA ALA A 81 -3.84 0.46 2.60
C ALA A 81 -4.73 0.27 1.35
N GLY A 82 -5.96 -0.19 1.56
CA GLY A 82 -6.92 -0.47 0.50
C GLY A 82 -6.57 -1.72 -0.31
N SER A 83 -6.71 -1.64 -1.64
CA SER A 83 -6.45 -2.74 -2.57
C SER A 83 -4.99 -2.73 -3.06
N GLY A 84 -4.09 -3.28 -2.25
CA GLY A 84 -2.65 -3.16 -2.44
C GLY A 84 -2.00 -4.23 -3.31
N GLY A 85 -2.73 -5.22 -3.81
CA GLY A 85 -2.14 -6.39 -4.51
C GLY A 85 -1.17 -6.02 -5.63
N SER A 86 -1.54 -5.07 -6.51
CA SER A 86 -0.67 -4.61 -7.60
C SER A 86 0.51 -3.77 -7.13
N VAL A 87 0.35 -3.02 -6.03
CA VAL A 87 1.41 -2.18 -5.44
C VAL A 87 2.48 -3.05 -4.77
N LEU A 88 2.06 -4.16 -4.16
CA LEU A 88 2.95 -5.09 -3.44
C LEU A 88 3.55 -6.17 -4.36
N GLN A 89 3.07 -6.29 -5.59
CA GLN A 89 3.52 -7.34 -6.50
C GLN A 89 5.03 -7.23 -6.78
N GLY A 90 5.75 -8.33 -6.54
CA GLY A 90 7.19 -8.41 -6.79
C GLY A 90 8.09 -7.75 -5.73
N VAL A 91 7.53 -7.22 -4.64
CA VAL A 91 8.30 -6.64 -3.53
C VAL A 91 8.87 -7.74 -2.63
N GLU A 92 10.17 -7.72 -2.36
CA GLU A 92 10.76 -8.65 -1.39
C GLU A 92 10.48 -8.21 0.05
N ALA A 93 9.73 -9.03 0.80
CA ALA A 93 9.39 -8.79 2.21
C ALA A 93 9.07 -10.10 2.94
N ASP A 94 9.09 -10.06 4.28
CA ASP A 94 8.66 -11.19 5.11
C ASP A 94 7.12 -11.24 5.24
N LEU A 95 6.48 -10.07 5.14
CA LEU A 95 5.05 -9.88 5.31
C LEU A 95 4.51 -8.81 4.35
N TYR A 96 3.41 -9.13 3.69
CA TYR A 96 2.52 -8.19 3.03
C TYR A 96 1.35 -7.84 3.94
N LEU A 97 1.08 -6.54 4.07
CA LEU A 97 -0.07 -6.02 4.83
C LEU A 97 -0.91 -5.09 3.95
N THR A 98 -2.15 -5.47 3.69
CA THR A 98 -3.07 -4.64 2.89
C THR A 98 -4.52 -4.89 3.26
N GLY A 99 -5.46 -4.12 2.71
CA GLY A 99 -6.88 -4.39 2.87
C GLY A 99 -7.27 -5.62 2.06
N GLU A 100 -6.92 -5.62 0.78
CA GLU A 100 -7.41 -6.61 -0.19
C GLU A 100 -6.33 -7.07 -1.17
N MET A 101 -6.41 -8.35 -1.54
CA MET A 101 -5.66 -8.96 -2.64
C MET A 101 -6.57 -9.99 -3.34
N SER A 102 -6.34 -10.23 -4.64
CA SER A 102 -7.00 -11.34 -5.31
C SER A 102 -6.50 -12.67 -4.77
N HIS A 103 -7.31 -13.73 -4.91
CA HIS A 103 -6.89 -15.07 -4.48
C HIS A 103 -5.55 -15.50 -5.11
N HIS A 104 -5.36 -15.22 -6.40
CA HIS A 104 -4.14 -15.57 -7.11
C HIS A 104 -2.92 -14.77 -6.63
N ASP A 105 -3.08 -13.49 -6.31
CA ASP A 105 -1.97 -12.68 -5.77
C ASP A 105 -1.56 -13.18 -4.38
N VAL A 106 -2.52 -13.60 -3.54
CA VAL A 106 -2.24 -14.20 -2.24
C VAL A 106 -1.47 -15.51 -2.41
N LEU A 107 -1.91 -16.38 -3.34
CA LEU A 107 -1.21 -17.64 -3.63
C LEU A 107 0.21 -17.42 -4.15
N ASP A 108 0.40 -16.47 -5.06
CA ASP A 108 1.72 -16.13 -5.61
C ASP A 108 2.67 -15.65 -4.50
N ALA A 109 2.23 -14.70 -3.67
CA ALA A 109 3.01 -14.22 -2.52
C ALA A 109 3.33 -15.35 -1.54
N ALA A 110 2.34 -16.16 -1.15
CA ALA A 110 2.54 -17.28 -0.23
C ALA A 110 3.54 -18.31 -0.79
N SER A 111 3.47 -18.61 -2.09
CA SER A 111 4.39 -19.55 -2.77
C SER A 111 5.85 -19.10 -2.71
N LYS A 112 6.08 -17.78 -2.64
CA LYS A 112 7.40 -17.15 -2.48
C LYS A 112 7.89 -17.11 -1.03
N GLY A 113 7.13 -17.70 -0.10
CA GLY A 113 7.47 -17.70 1.33
C GLY A 113 7.12 -16.40 2.06
N ILE A 114 6.33 -15.52 1.43
CA ILE A 114 5.86 -14.24 1.99
C ILE A 114 4.55 -14.47 2.72
N ASN A 115 4.43 -14.00 3.96
CA ASN A 115 3.17 -14.03 4.68
C ASN A 115 2.25 -12.91 4.17
N VAL A 116 0.94 -13.11 4.15
CA VAL A 116 -0.02 -12.07 3.74
C VAL A 116 -1.06 -11.90 4.84
N ILE A 117 -1.22 -10.67 5.32
CA ILE A 117 -2.32 -10.27 6.20
C ILE A 117 -3.24 -9.33 5.44
N LEU A 118 -4.52 -9.72 5.37
CA LEU A 118 -5.60 -8.90 4.81
C LEU A 118 -6.52 -8.42 5.92
N CYS A 119 -6.81 -7.12 5.91
CA CYS A 119 -7.60 -6.46 6.94
C CYS A 119 -8.91 -5.86 6.41
N GLU A 120 -9.28 -6.12 5.15
CA GLU A 120 -10.37 -5.49 4.41
C GLU A 120 -10.13 -3.99 4.13
N HIS A 121 -10.73 -3.48 3.05
CA HIS A 121 -10.37 -2.17 2.46
C HIS A 121 -10.54 -1.03 3.46
N SER A 122 -11.77 -0.85 3.94
CA SER A 122 -12.17 0.30 4.73
C SER A 122 -11.41 0.35 6.06
N ASN A 123 -11.16 -0.82 6.65
CA ASN A 123 -10.48 -0.93 7.94
C ASN A 123 -9.02 -0.44 7.87
N THR A 124 -8.35 -0.61 6.74
CA THR A 124 -6.96 -0.14 6.58
C THR A 124 -6.83 1.35 6.29
N GLU A 125 -7.90 1.99 5.79
CA GLU A 125 -7.87 3.40 5.37
C GLU A 125 -8.52 4.33 6.39
N ARG A 126 -9.57 3.86 7.08
CA ARG A 126 -10.42 4.72 7.91
C ARG A 126 -9.71 5.36 9.09
N GLY A 127 -8.64 4.74 9.59
CA GLY A 127 -7.79 5.33 10.63
C GLY A 127 -7.23 6.70 10.25
N PHE A 128 -7.00 6.94 8.94
CA PHE A 128 -6.51 8.22 8.45
C PHE A 128 -7.52 9.37 8.62
N LEU A 129 -8.82 9.08 8.74
CA LEU A 129 -9.83 10.13 8.83
C LEU A 129 -9.66 11.02 10.07
N SER A 130 -9.19 10.47 11.20
CA SER A 130 -8.89 11.29 12.39
C SER A 130 -7.72 12.23 12.16
N GLU A 131 -6.66 11.76 11.48
CA GLU A 131 -5.53 12.63 11.11
C GLU A 131 -5.98 13.70 10.12
N LEU A 132 -6.82 13.33 9.14
CA LEU A 132 -7.36 14.27 8.17
C LEU A 132 -8.25 15.33 8.83
N GLN A 133 -9.08 14.95 9.80
CA GLN A 133 -9.89 15.89 10.57
C GLN A 133 -9.00 16.94 11.26
N GLU A 134 -7.92 16.50 11.91
CA GLU A 134 -6.99 17.39 12.60
C GLU A 134 -6.24 18.30 11.62
N MET A 135 -5.74 17.75 10.50
CA MET A 135 -5.08 18.51 9.45
C MET A 135 -5.99 19.59 8.85
N LEU A 136 -7.24 19.25 8.57
CA LEU A 136 -8.22 20.20 8.05
C LEU A 136 -8.61 21.24 9.11
N GLY A 137 -8.70 20.84 10.39
CA GLY A 137 -8.94 21.76 11.50
C GLY A 137 -7.86 22.86 11.57
N VAL A 138 -6.59 22.45 11.50
CA VAL A 138 -5.45 23.38 11.42
C VAL A 138 -5.53 24.24 10.16
N HIS A 139 -5.76 23.64 8.99
CA HIS A 139 -5.81 24.34 7.70
C HIS A 139 -6.90 25.43 7.66
N PHE A 140 -8.05 25.19 8.29
CA PHE A 140 -9.16 26.13 8.37
C PHE A 140 -9.15 26.99 9.65
N GLU A 141 -8.05 27.02 10.39
CA GLU A 141 -7.89 27.79 11.64
C GLU A 141 -9.03 27.51 12.65
N ASN A 142 -9.54 26.27 12.67
CA ASN A 142 -10.68 25.83 13.48
C ASN A 142 -11.96 26.66 13.29
N LYS A 143 -12.12 27.35 12.15
CA LYS A 143 -13.32 28.15 11.83
C LYS A 143 -14.48 27.32 11.29
N ILE A 144 -14.21 26.08 10.87
CA ILE A 144 -15.20 25.16 10.32
C ILE A 144 -15.30 23.95 11.25
N ASN A 145 -16.52 23.51 11.54
CA ASN A 145 -16.75 22.26 12.26
C ASN A 145 -16.59 21.08 11.31
N ILE A 146 -15.66 20.18 11.64
CA ILE A 146 -15.35 18.99 10.84
C ILE A 146 -15.77 17.77 11.63
N ILE A 147 -16.66 16.97 11.04
CA ILE A 147 -17.29 15.83 11.71
C ILE A 147 -16.90 14.56 10.97
N LEU A 148 -16.48 13.54 11.72
CA LEU A 148 -16.27 12.19 11.19
C LEU A 148 -17.58 11.43 11.20
N SER A 149 -17.89 10.74 10.10
CA SER A 149 -19.08 9.88 10.04
C SER A 149 -18.98 8.76 11.07
N GLU A 150 -20.04 8.51 11.83
CA GLU A 150 -20.14 7.38 12.76
C GLU A 150 -20.90 6.18 12.15
N THR A 151 -21.60 6.41 11.03
CA THR A 151 -22.46 5.40 10.40
C THR A 151 -21.72 4.57 9.37
N ASP A 152 -20.82 5.21 8.63
CA ASP A 152 -19.97 4.62 7.61
C ASP A 152 -18.98 3.62 8.23
N ARG A 153 -18.88 2.44 7.60
CA ARG A 153 -18.12 1.30 8.13
C ARG A 153 -17.86 0.30 7.00
N ASP A 154 -16.96 -0.64 7.25
CA ASP A 154 -16.72 -1.72 6.29
C ASP A 154 -18.02 -2.49 5.98
N PRO A 155 -18.33 -2.73 4.69
CA PRO A 155 -19.57 -3.42 4.30
C PRO A 155 -19.53 -4.92 4.60
N LEU A 156 -18.36 -5.51 4.81
CA LEU A 156 -18.19 -6.93 5.06
C LEU A 156 -18.22 -7.22 6.57
N ARG A 157 -18.81 -8.36 6.92
CA ARG A 157 -18.83 -8.86 8.30
C ARG A 157 -18.51 -10.33 8.33
N VAL A 158 -17.73 -10.73 9.33
CA VAL A 158 -17.55 -12.14 9.69
C VAL A 158 -18.85 -12.60 10.38
N VAL A 159 -19.46 -13.67 9.88
CA VAL A 159 -20.72 -14.28 10.40
C VAL A 159 -20.46 -15.62 11.05
#